data_AF-A0A959UEH1-F1
#
_entry.id   AF-A0A959UEH1-F1
#
_cell.length_a   1.000
_cell.length_b   1.000
_cell.length_c   1.000
_cell.angle_alpha   90.00
_cell.angle_beta   90.00
_cell.angle_gamma   90.00
#
_symmetry.space_group_name_H-M   'P 1'
#
loop_
_entity.id
_entity.type
_entity.pdbx_description
1 polymer ?
#
loop_
_entity_poly.entity_id
_entity_poly.type
_entity_poly.pdbx_seq_one_letter_code
_entity_poly.pdbx_strand_id
1 'polypeptide(L)'
;MKYFLTLLTLVISLFELNAQQRNQFFDGADTIPFLSIKIHIDSNSNNSWQIGSPQKNIFNQASTLPNALLTDTINNYKPNDSSFFKMEINRNFAFFGIIALQWNQKLDFENKVDGGIIEYSTDTGKTWTNVVNNPYTYSFYGYDLKNIDTLANGKLGFTGVDTNWRNIWLCFDLSWMWIQDSIEFRYSIFSDSTNQHEGWMIDNMIYDITFIHTINENETSEYIEISPNPASNRVSIKTRKSEEFHIIEKMQLIDLNGDIVYEWTNCPTNFYFETNNFESGVYFLKIKTNLKTEIHKLIIEK
;
A
#
# COMPACT_ATOMS: atom_id res chain seq x y z
N MET A 1 20.64 -50.67 27.37
CA MET A 1 19.35 -50.31 27.99
C MET A 1 19.62 -49.26 29.06
N LYS A 2 19.03 -48.06 28.92
CA LYS A 2 19.39 -46.78 29.62
C LYS A 2 20.75 -46.27 29.10
N TYR A 3 20.88 -45.24 28.27
CA TYR A 3 20.44 -43.85 28.41
C TYR A 3 20.28 -43.23 27.01
N PHE A 4 19.04 -43.09 26.52
CA PHE A 4 18.79 -42.38 25.25
C PHE A 4 17.46 -41.61 25.30
N LEU A 5 17.19 -40.97 26.44
CA LEU A 5 15.93 -40.28 26.65
C LEU A 5 16.09 -39.03 27.54
N THR A 6 16.97 -38.11 27.15
CA THR A 6 16.99 -36.76 27.72
C THR A 6 17.78 -35.80 26.83
N LEU A 7 17.32 -35.56 25.60
CA LEU A 7 17.71 -34.36 24.84
C LEU A 7 16.69 -34.03 23.75
N LEU A 8 15.40 -33.98 24.10
CA LEU A 8 14.34 -33.55 23.18
C LEU A 8 13.30 -32.70 23.93
N THR A 9 13.74 -31.61 24.54
CA THR A 9 12.81 -30.65 25.21
C THR A 9 13.40 -29.25 25.40
N LEU A 10 14.39 -28.84 24.60
CA LEU A 10 14.92 -27.47 24.72
C LEU A 10 15.53 -26.92 23.41
N VAL A 11 14.79 -27.05 22.29
CA VAL A 11 15.10 -26.31 21.04
C VAL A 11 13.79 -25.83 20.40
N ILE A 12 12.89 -25.21 21.17
CA ILE A 12 11.71 -24.51 20.62
C ILE A 12 11.44 -23.23 21.43
N SER A 13 12.46 -22.41 21.70
CA SER A 13 12.25 -21.13 22.40
C SER A 13 13.26 -20.04 22.04
N LEU A 14 13.69 -19.97 20.78
CA LEU A 14 14.48 -18.84 20.26
C LEU A 14 14.08 -18.45 18.83
N PHE A 15 12.85 -18.72 18.41
CA PHE A 15 12.21 -17.81 17.45
C PHE A 15 11.66 -16.67 18.29
N GLU A 16 12.48 -15.64 18.51
CA GLU A 16 11.92 -14.34 18.81
C GLU A 16 11.07 -13.93 17.60
N LEU A 17 9.79 -14.26 17.65
CA LEU A 17 8.74 -13.62 16.85
C LEU A 17 8.58 -12.19 17.39
N ASN A 18 9.60 -11.36 17.22
CA ASN A 18 9.42 -9.93 17.36
C ASN A 18 8.86 -9.44 16.03
N ALA A 19 7.54 -9.27 15.96
CA ALA A 19 6.97 -8.29 15.04
C ALA A 19 7.63 -6.95 15.39
N GLN A 20 8.59 -6.51 14.58
CA GLN A 20 9.33 -5.27 14.84
C GLN A 20 8.51 -4.11 14.28
N GLN A 21 7.46 -3.73 15.01
CA GLN A 21 6.76 -2.48 14.75
C GLN A 21 7.77 -1.34 14.74
N ARG A 22 7.69 -0.49 13.72
CA ARG A 22 8.47 0.74 13.65
C ARG A 22 7.56 1.94 13.64
N ASN A 23 8.03 3.02 14.25
CA ASN A 23 7.24 4.22 14.40
C ASN A 23 8.06 5.49 14.14
N GLN A 24 7.38 6.58 13.83
CA GLN A 24 7.94 7.90 13.67
C GLN A 24 6.86 8.90 14.06
N PHE A 25 7.02 9.49 15.24
CA PHE A 25 6.06 10.40 15.88
C PHE A 25 6.48 11.86 15.82
N PHE A 26 7.66 12.15 15.28
CA PHE A 26 8.22 13.50 15.14
C PHE A 26 8.33 14.29 16.47
N ASP A 27 8.22 13.62 17.61
CA ASP A 27 8.22 14.19 18.96
C ASP A 27 9.62 14.51 19.49
N GLY A 28 10.66 14.11 18.75
CA GLY A 28 12.05 14.20 19.16
C GLY A 28 12.49 13.15 20.17
N ALA A 29 11.63 12.18 20.50
CA ALA A 29 11.89 11.09 21.43
C ALA A 29 12.31 9.78 20.73
N ASP A 30 12.39 9.77 19.39
CA ASP A 30 12.93 8.67 18.58
C ASP A 30 14.40 8.40 18.92
N THR A 31 14.63 7.64 19.98
CA THR A 31 15.96 7.38 20.55
C THR A 31 16.59 6.10 20.04
N ILE A 32 15.83 5.29 19.29
CA ILE A 32 16.26 3.97 18.81
C ILE A 32 16.18 3.92 17.28
N PRO A 33 17.28 4.22 16.56
CA PRO A 33 17.30 4.33 15.09
C PRO A 33 16.82 3.08 14.33
N PHE A 34 16.85 1.92 14.97
CA PHE A 34 16.41 0.64 14.37
C PHE A 34 14.94 0.31 14.65
N LEU A 35 14.24 1.07 15.49
CA LEU A 35 12.79 1.00 15.66
C LEU A 35 12.07 2.19 15.00
N SER A 36 12.82 3.13 14.43
CA SER A 36 12.24 4.28 13.75
C SER A 36 11.99 4.05 12.27
N ILE A 37 10.93 4.67 11.73
CA ILE A 37 10.75 4.83 10.28
C ILE A 37 11.73 5.90 9.80
N LYS A 38 12.51 5.58 8.76
CA LYS A 38 13.42 6.54 8.13
C LYS A 38 12.68 7.32 7.05
N ILE A 39 12.55 8.61 7.28
CA ILE A 39 11.98 9.56 6.33
C ILE A 39 13.14 10.26 5.59
N HIS A 40 13.08 10.24 4.27
CA HIS A 40 14.04 10.87 3.38
C HIS A 40 13.36 12.02 2.65
N ILE A 41 13.65 13.25 3.08
CA ILE A 41 13.27 14.49 2.38
C ILE A 41 14.51 14.92 1.59
N ASP A 42 14.35 15.14 0.29
CA ASP A 42 15.46 15.65 -0.54
C ASP A 42 15.91 17.02 0.00
N SER A 43 17.21 17.15 0.29
CA SER A 43 17.81 18.34 0.88
C SER A 43 17.99 19.49 -0.12
N ASN A 44 17.67 19.28 -1.40
CA ASN A 44 17.57 20.36 -2.38
C ASN A 44 16.57 21.44 -1.92
N SER A 45 16.93 22.72 -2.09
CA SER A 45 16.21 23.88 -1.55
C SER A 45 14.77 24.07 -2.04
N ASN A 46 14.30 23.22 -2.93
CA ASN A 46 12.97 23.32 -3.54
C ASN A 46 11.93 22.39 -2.91
N ASN A 47 12.32 21.43 -2.05
CA ASN A 47 11.37 20.56 -1.38
C ASN A 47 10.55 21.33 -0.34
N SER A 48 9.22 21.21 -0.38
CA SER A 48 8.34 21.89 0.55
C SER A 48 8.09 21.10 1.85
N TRP A 49 8.33 19.78 1.85
CA TRP A 49 8.15 18.96 3.05
C TRP A 49 9.13 19.34 4.17
N GLN A 50 8.60 19.49 5.38
CA GLN A 50 9.31 19.90 6.58
C GLN A 50 8.88 19.03 7.77
N ILE A 51 9.81 18.75 8.67
CA ILE A 51 9.48 18.23 10.01
C ILE A 51 9.62 19.40 10.98
N GLY A 52 8.52 19.78 11.63
CA GLY A 52 8.52 20.92 12.55
C GLY A 52 7.17 21.16 13.20
N SER A 53 7.14 22.14 14.10
CA SER A 53 5.90 22.51 14.79
C SER A 53 4.94 23.22 13.83
N PRO A 54 3.68 22.76 13.69
CA PRO A 54 2.71 23.42 12.82
C PRO A 54 2.28 24.79 13.38
N GLN A 55 2.34 25.85 12.56
CA GLN A 55 2.07 27.24 12.99
C GLN A 55 1.00 27.95 12.15
N LYS A 56 0.20 27.21 11.37
CA LYS A 56 -0.84 27.76 10.49
C LYS A 56 -2.19 27.87 11.20
N ASN A 57 -3.27 28.22 10.48
CA ASN A 57 -4.59 28.38 11.08
C ASN A 57 -5.29 27.03 11.29
N ILE A 58 -5.24 26.13 10.29
CA ILE A 58 -5.84 24.78 10.34
C ILE A 58 -4.82 23.77 10.88
N PHE A 59 -3.59 23.81 10.39
CA PHE A 59 -2.43 23.03 10.82
C PHE A 59 -1.70 23.82 11.91
N ASN A 60 -2.36 23.90 13.07
CA ASN A 60 -1.92 24.67 14.24
C ASN A 60 -1.36 23.81 15.38
N GLN A 61 -1.43 22.48 15.25
CA GLN A 61 -0.96 21.55 16.27
C GLN A 61 -0.68 20.17 15.68
N ALA A 62 0.44 19.57 16.08
CA ALA A 62 0.76 18.17 15.79
C ALA A 62 -0.17 17.20 16.56
N SER A 63 -0.29 15.96 16.09
CA SER A 63 -1.04 14.91 16.79
C SER A 63 -0.28 14.46 18.05
N THR A 64 1.05 14.36 17.92
CA THR A 64 1.98 14.13 19.02
C THR A 64 2.94 15.31 19.06
N LEU A 65 3.06 15.97 20.22
CA LEU A 65 3.85 17.18 20.33
C LEU A 65 5.36 16.89 20.33
N PRO A 66 6.21 17.78 19.79
CA PRO A 66 5.86 19.12 19.30
C PRO A 66 5.75 19.26 17.77
N ASN A 67 6.22 18.28 16.99
CA ASN A 67 6.33 18.42 15.54
C ASN A 67 5.46 17.41 14.79
N ALA A 68 5.20 17.71 13.52
CA ALA A 68 4.64 16.79 12.55
C ALA A 68 5.44 16.89 11.24
N LEU A 69 5.17 16.01 10.29
CA LEU A 69 5.65 16.11 8.91
C LEU A 69 4.59 16.81 8.06
N LEU A 70 4.94 17.91 7.40
CA LEU A 70 3.98 18.72 6.65
C LEU A 70 4.60 19.47 5.48
N THR A 71 3.77 19.85 4.51
CA THR A 71 4.20 20.50 3.26
C THR A 71 4.71 21.93 3.40
N ASP A 72 4.60 22.54 4.58
CA ASP A 72 5.35 23.72 5.07
C ASP A 72 4.89 23.97 6.52
N THR A 73 5.70 24.51 7.41
CA THR A 73 5.32 24.75 8.83
C THR A 73 4.57 26.05 9.07
N ILE A 74 4.73 27.05 8.20
CA ILE A 74 4.30 28.44 8.41
C ILE A 74 3.38 28.93 7.28
N ASN A 75 3.73 28.66 6.03
CA ASN A 75 3.05 29.17 4.83
C ASN A 75 2.19 28.09 4.18
N ASN A 76 1.31 28.47 3.26
CA ASN A 76 0.63 27.50 2.39
C ASN A 76 1.63 26.77 1.47
N TYR A 77 1.23 25.63 0.89
CA TYR A 77 2.09 24.95 -0.07
C TYR A 77 2.38 25.84 -1.29
N LYS A 78 3.44 25.55 -2.06
CA LYS A 78 3.84 26.38 -3.19
C LYS A 78 2.93 26.15 -4.40
N PRO A 79 2.78 27.12 -5.33
CA PRO A 79 2.22 26.83 -6.64
C PRO A 79 3.15 25.94 -7.47
N ASN A 80 2.58 25.09 -8.32
CA ASN A 80 3.28 24.12 -9.17
C ASN A 80 4.24 23.21 -8.37
N ASP A 81 3.81 22.78 -7.19
CA ASP A 81 4.60 21.96 -6.29
C ASP A 81 4.49 20.48 -6.69
N SER A 82 5.64 19.83 -6.74
CA SER A 82 5.77 18.38 -6.98
C SER A 82 6.68 17.72 -5.96
N SER A 83 6.87 18.37 -4.80
CA SER A 83 7.76 17.93 -3.74
C SER A 83 7.31 16.59 -3.15
N PHE A 84 8.26 15.79 -2.69
CA PHE A 84 7.96 14.51 -2.07
C PHE A 84 8.94 14.17 -0.95
N PHE A 85 8.52 13.28 -0.07
CA PHE A 85 9.41 12.52 0.79
C PHE A 85 9.28 11.04 0.51
N LYS A 86 10.30 10.28 0.92
CA LYS A 86 10.38 8.84 0.75
C LYS A 86 10.50 8.13 2.09
N MET A 87 9.95 6.93 2.17
CA MET A 87 10.25 5.99 3.24
C MET A 87 10.55 4.62 2.65
N GLU A 88 11.47 3.90 3.25
CA GLU A 88 11.85 2.56 2.79
C GLU A 88 11.57 1.52 3.87
N ILE A 89 10.99 0.40 3.46
CA ILE A 89 10.83 -0.79 4.28
C ILE A 89 11.72 -1.89 3.71
N ASN A 90 12.69 -2.33 4.53
CA ASN A 90 13.75 -3.25 4.13
C ASN A 90 13.40 -4.72 4.39
N ARG A 91 14.04 -5.58 3.58
CA ARG A 91 13.89 -7.03 3.37
C ARG A 91 13.74 -8.02 4.52
N ASN A 92 13.66 -7.62 5.79
CA ASN A 92 13.41 -8.58 6.86
C ASN A 92 11.92 -9.00 6.92
N PHE A 93 11.31 -9.17 5.75
CA PHE A 93 9.95 -9.64 5.59
C PHE A 93 9.91 -11.15 5.73
N ALA A 94 8.89 -11.64 6.41
CA ALA A 94 8.51 -13.03 6.26
C ALA A 94 7.95 -13.28 4.87
N PHE A 95 8.02 -14.53 4.42
CA PHE A 95 7.52 -14.95 3.10
C PHE A 95 6.00 -14.78 2.93
N PHE A 96 5.27 -14.60 4.04
CA PHE A 96 3.83 -14.36 4.09
C PHE A 96 3.53 -13.32 5.18
N GLY A 97 2.36 -12.72 5.12
CA GLY A 97 1.91 -11.70 6.07
C GLY A 97 1.44 -10.45 5.35
N ILE A 98 1.14 -9.43 6.13
CA ILE A 98 0.66 -8.14 5.65
C ILE A 98 1.59 -7.07 6.21
N ILE A 99 2.16 -6.26 5.33
CA ILE A 99 2.73 -4.97 5.71
C ILE A 99 1.55 -4.04 5.94
N ALA A 100 1.38 -3.56 7.17
CA ALA A 100 0.41 -2.53 7.51
C ALA A 100 1.15 -1.21 7.75
N LEU A 101 0.95 -0.25 6.87
CA LEU A 101 1.31 1.14 7.09
C LEU A 101 0.14 1.86 7.73
N GLN A 102 0.43 2.63 8.77
CA GLN A 102 -0.55 3.44 9.48
C GLN A 102 0.01 4.85 9.68
N TRP A 103 -0.81 5.88 9.54
CA TRP A 103 -0.45 7.24 9.93
C TRP A 103 -1.67 8.07 10.27
N ASN A 104 -1.49 9.12 11.05
CA ASN A 104 -2.48 10.16 11.24
C ASN A 104 -2.28 11.25 10.19
N GLN A 105 -3.37 11.78 9.62
CA GLN A 105 -3.28 12.93 8.71
C GLN A 105 -4.39 13.97 8.90
N LYS A 106 -4.10 15.19 8.44
CA LYS A 106 -5.07 16.23 8.08
C LYS A 106 -4.81 16.73 6.66
N LEU A 107 -5.86 17.21 5.99
CA LEU A 107 -5.83 17.67 4.61
C LEU A 107 -6.44 19.07 4.50
N ASP A 108 -5.81 19.94 3.71
CA ASP A 108 -6.37 21.20 3.24
C ASP A 108 -5.81 21.49 1.84
N PHE A 109 -6.56 21.06 0.82
CA PHE A 109 -6.22 21.20 -0.59
C PHE A 109 -7.37 21.81 -1.39
N GLU A 110 -7.07 22.43 -2.52
CA GLU A 110 -8.08 22.75 -3.53
C GLU A 110 -8.72 21.45 -4.04
N ASN A 111 -10.03 21.33 -3.85
CA ASN A 111 -10.75 20.08 -4.07
C ASN A 111 -10.73 19.63 -5.54
N LYS A 112 -10.25 18.40 -5.79
CA LYS A 112 -10.09 17.74 -7.10
C LYS A 112 -9.08 18.39 -8.05
N VAL A 113 -8.33 19.37 -7.58
CA VAL A 113 -7.29 20.04 -8.36
C VAL A 113 -5.93 19.65 -7.78
N ASP A 114 -5.73 19.98 -6.51
CA ASP A 114 -4.50 19.75 -5.77
C ASP A 114 -4.64 18.55 -4.84
N GLY A 115 -3.50 17.96 -4.45
CA GLY A 115 -3.57 16.82 -3.56
C GLY A 115 -2.28 16.13 -3.19
N GLY A 116 -2.46 15.12 -2.34
CA GLY A 116 -1.43 14.19 -1.89
C GLY A 116 -1.47 12.88 -2.68
N ILE A 117 -0.37 12.51 -3.32
CA ILE A 117 -0.24 11.28 -4.10
C ILE A 117 0.68 10.32 -3.35
N ILE A 118 0.23 9.08 -3.17
CA ILE A 118 1.05 7.99 -2.61
C ILE A 118 1.34 6.99 -3.71
N GLU A 119 2.62 6.74 -3.93
CA GLU A 119 3.13 5.73 -4.84
C GLU A 119 4.10 4.82 -4.11
N TYR A 120 4.24 3.59 -4.60
CA TYR A 120 5.30 2.68 -4.15
C TYR A 120 6.12 2.15 -5.32
N SER A 121 7.31 1.70 -5.00
CA SER A 121 8.30 1.12 -5.89
C SER A 121 8.84 -0.16 -5.27
N THR A 122 9.01 -1.19 -6.09
CA THR A 122 9.67 -2.44 -5.70
C THR A 122 10.91 -2.75 -6.55
N ASP A 123 11.39 -1.77 -7.32
CA ASP A 123 12.51 -1.88 -8.24
C ASP A 123 13.56 -0.78 -8.01
N THR A 124 13.75 -0.42 -6.74
CA THR A 124 14.68 0.61 -6.26
C THR A 124 14.47 1.99 -6.88
N GLY A 125 13.21 2.35 -7.11
CA GLY A 125 12.75 3.67 -7.49
C GLY A 125 12.72 3.91 -9.00
N LYS A 126 12.90 2.87 -9.82
CA LYS A 126 12.87 2.97 -11.28
C LYS A 126 11.46 3.14 -11.81
N THR A 127 10.49 2.43 -11.24
CA THR A 127 9.07 2.56 -11.56
C THR A 127 8.27 2.84 -10.29
N TRP A 128 7.17 3.58 -10.45
CA TRP A 128 6.32 4.01 -9.34
C TRP A 128 4.88 3.71 -9.69
N THR A 129 4.16 3.06 -8.77
CA THR A 129 2.76 2.72 -8.95
C THR A 129 1.93 3.36 -7.85
N ASN A 130 0.83 4.01 -8.23
CA ASN A 130 -0.12 4.61 -7.29
C ASN A 130 -0.74 3.53 -6.40
N VAL A 131 -1.06 3.85 -5.13
CA VAL A 131 -1.65 2.89 -4.19
C VAL A 131 -3.18 2.82 -4.24
N VAL A 132 -3.85 3.85 -4.79
CA VAL A 132 -5.32 3.98 -4.77
C VAL A 132 -5.97 2.99 -5.73
N ASN A 133 -5.47 2.90 -6.96
CA ASN A 133 -6.03 2.10 -8.05
C ASN A 133 -5.15 0.91 -8.43
N ASN A 134 -4.55 0.27 -7.42
CA ASN A 134 -3.59 -0.79 -7.66
C ASN A 134 -4.07 -2.14 -7.13
N PRO A 135 -4.00 -3.21 -7.94
CA PRO A 135 -4.44 -4.53 -7.53
C PRO A 135 -3.51 -5.25 -6.55
N TYR A 136 -2.32 -4.73 -6.32
CA TYR A 136 -1.37 -5.19 -5.30
C TYR A 136 -1.59 -4.56 -3.93
N THR A 137 -2.40 -3.50 -3.85
CA THR A 137 -2.82 -2.92 -2.57
C THR A 137 -3.89 -3.81 -1.95
N TYR A 138 -3.57 -4.43 -0.81
CA TYR A 138 -4.46 -5.37 -0.13
C TYR A 138 -5.66 -4.67 0.51
N SER A 139 -5.43 -3.55 1.16
CA SER A 139 -6.47 -2.72 1.77
C SER A 139 -5.99 -1.29 1.90
N PHE A 140 -6.88 -0.31 1.71
CA PHE A 140 -6.56 1.10 1.90
C PHE A 140 -7.79 1.85 2.42
N TYR A 141 -7.76 2.29 3.68
CA TYR A 141 -8.93 2.83 4.39
C TYR A 141 -8.54 3.84 5.49
N GLY A 142 -9.54 4.38 6.19
CA GLY A 142 -9.36 5.36 7.27
C GLY A 142 -9.60 6.82 6.86
N TYR A 143 -9.92 7.05 5.59
CA TYR A 143 -10.29 8.34 5.01
C TYR A 143 -11.78 8.39 4.62
N ASP A 144 -12.31 9.60 4.44
CA ASP A 144 -13.62 9.83 3.82
C ASP A 144 -13.48 9.69 2.29
N LEU A 145 -14.38 8.94 1.65
CA LEU A 145 -14.33 8.68 0.21
C LEU A 145 -14.36 9.97 -0.63
N LYS A 146 -14.95 11.05 -0.12
CA LYS A 146 -14.96 12.35 -0.82
C LYS A 146 -13.56 12.98 -0.93
N ASN A 147 -12.61 12.54 -0.10
CA ASN A 147 -11.25 13.08 -0.04
C ASN A 147 -10.26 12.27 -0.89
N ILE A 148 -10.74 11.34 -1.73
CA ILE A 148 -9.95 10.69 -2.78
C ILE A 148 -10.62 10.98 -4.12
N ASP A 149 -9.89 11.59 -5.05
CA ASP A 149 -10.38 11.84 -6.41
C ASP A 149 -9.21 11.93 -7.40
N THR A 150 -9.54 12.05 -8.68
CA THR A 150 -8.57 12.36 -9.73
C THR A 150 -8.20 13.84 -9.67
N LEU A 151 -6.91 14.12 -9.53
CA LEU A 151 -6.33 15.46 -9.47
C LEU A 151 -6.15 16.05 -10.87
N ALA A 152 -5.78 17.33 -10.97
CA ALA A 152 -5.64 18.00 -12.28
C ALA A 152 -4.54 17.40 -13.18
N ASN A 153 -3.59 16.65 -12.61
CA ASN A 153 -2.59 15.88 -13.37
C ASN A 153 -3.07 14.50 -13.83
N GLY A 154 -4.34 14.14 -13.60
CA GLY A 154 -4.92 12.86 -13.97
C GLY A 154 -4.57 11.70 -13.03
N LYS A 155 -3.80 11.93 -11.95
CA LYS A 155 -3.49 10.90 -10.95
C LYS A 155 -4.53 10.90 -9.84
N LEU A 156 -4.81 9.73 -9.28
CA LEU A 156 -5.61 9.60 -8.06
C LEU A 156 -4.80 10.01 -6.83
N GLY A 157 -5.41 10.75 -5.92
CA GLY A 157 -4.76 11.17 -4.69
C GLY A 157 -5.75 11.71 -3.66
N PHE A 158 -5.23 11.99 -2.46
CA PHE A 158 -5.95 12.72 -1.43
C PHE A 158 -6.21 14.15 -1.88
N THR A 159 -7.42 14.66 -1.69
CA THR A 159 -7.79 16.02 -2.07
C THR A 159 -8.87 16.61 -1.15
N GLY A 160 -9.14 17.90 -1.32
CA GLY A 160 -10.10 18.64 -0.52
C GLY A 160 -9.65 18.82 0.94
N VAL A 161 -10.63 19.03 1.82
CA VAL A 161 -10.40 19.41 3.21
C VAL A 161 -10.85 18.30 4.16
N ASP A 162 -10.00 17.93 5.11
CA ASP A 162 -10.36 17.20 6.33
C ASP A 162 -9.47 17.70 7.49
N THR A 163 -10.07 18.50 8.37
CA THR A 163 -9.37 19.14 9.49
C THR A 163 -9.32 18.26 10.74
N ASN A 164 -9.96 17.09 10.72
CA ASN A 164 -9.88 16.12 11.81
C ASN A 164 -8.68 15.20 11.58
N TRP A 165 -8.03 14.78 12.66
CA TRP A 165 -7.02 13.73 12.56
C TRP A 165 -7.68 12.42 12.12
N ARG A 166 -7.32 11.95 10.92
CA ARG A 166 -7.73 10.66 10.37
C ARG A 166 -6.61 9.66 10.48
N ASN A 167 -6.92 8.47 10.99
CA ASN A 167 -5.99 7.37 11.08
C ASN A 167 -6.11 6.50 9.83
N ILE A 168 -5.14 6.63 8.93
CA ILE A 168 -5.11 5.98 7.63
C ILE A 168 -4.39 4.64 7.76
N TRP A 169 -4.88 3.64 7.04
CA TRP A 169 -4.30 2.30 6.95
C TRP A 169 -4.09 1.91 5.51
N LEU A 170 -2.85 1.56 5.15
CA LEU A 170 -2.48 1.06 3.83
C LEU A 170 -1.76 -0.28 4.01
N CYS A 171 -2.37 -1.34 3.48
CA CYS A 171 -1.90 -2.71 3.65
C CYS A 171 -1.44 -3.31 2.33
N PHE A 172 -0.33 -4.04 2.36
CA PHE A 172 0.15 -4.88 1.26
C PHE A 172 0.28 -6.33 1.72
N ASP A 173 -0.23 -7.24 0.92
CA ASP A 173 -0.01 -8.67 1.11
C ASP A 173 1.42 -9.01 0.67
N LEU A 174 2.17 -9.77 1.47
CA LEU A 174 3.57 -10.08 1.19
C LEU A 174 3.76 -11.22 0.18
N SER A 175 2.73 -11.98 -0.15
CA SER A 175 2.87 -13.19 -0.97
C SER A 175 3.49 -12.88 -2.34
N TRP A 176 3.19 -11.72 -2.92
CA TRP A 176 3.72 -11.30 -4.22
C TRP A 176 5.09 -10.61 -4.17
N MET A 177 5.58 -10.28 -2.98
CA MET A 177 6.79 -9.47 -2.76
C MET A 177 8.06 -10.30 -2.48
N TRP A 178 8.00 -11.61 -2.69
CA TRP A 178 9.05 -12.54 -2.27
C TRP A 178 10.42 -12.40 -2.99
N ILE A 179 10.48 -11.69 -4.12
CA ILE A 179 11.72 -11.46 -4.89
C ILE A 179 12.33 -10.08 -4.61
N GLN A 180 11.56 -9.17 -4.02
CA GLN A 180 11.92 -7.76 -3.95
C GLN A 180 12.66 -7.45 -2.65
N ASP A 181 13.78 -6.74 -2.78
CA ASP A 181 14.68 -6.49 -1.65
C ASP A 181 14.18 -5.42 -0.69
N SER A 182 13.41 -4.46 -1.20
CA SER A 182 12.75 -3.45 -0.39
C SER A 182 11.53 -2.91 -1.12
N ILE A 183 10.64 -2.30 -0.34
CA ILE A 183 9.58 -1.46 -0.88
C ILE A 183 9.83 -0.03 -0.45
N GLU A 184 9.82 0.85 -1.44
CA GLU A 184 9.98 2.29 -1.24
C GLU A 184 8.62 2.95 -1.47
N PHE A 185 8.22 3.81 -0.54
CA PHE A 185 7.02 4.63 -0.68
C PHE A 185 7.41 6.08 -0.90
N ARG A 186 6.66 6.75 -1.77
CA ARG A 186 6.80 8.18 -2.06
C ARG A 186 5.47 8.86 -1.83
N TYR A 187 5.52 9.89 -0.98
CA TYR A 187 4.39 10.76 -0.67
C TYR A 187 4.69 12.10 -1.32
N SER A 188 3.92 12.45 -2.33
CA SER A 188 4.12 13.66 -3.13
C SER A 188 2.97 14.62 -2.90
N ILE A 189 3.26 15.92 -2.87
CA ILE A 189 2.26 16.93 -3.16
C ILE A 189 2.20 17.14 -4.66
N PHE A 190 1.01 17.41 -5.17
CA PHE A 190 0.78 18.01 -6.47
C PHE A 190 -0.07 19.26 -6.27
N SER A 191 0.39 20.39 -6.79
CA SER A 191 -0.43 21.60 -6.90
C SER A 191 -0.36 22.23 -8.29
N ASP A 192 -1.45 22.89 -8.67
CA ASP A 192 -1.49 23.76 -9.83
C ASP A 192 -0.89 25.15 -9.53
N SER A 193 -1.08 26.11 -10.44
CA SER A 193 -0.50 27.45 -10.31
C SER A 193 -1.23 28.41 -9.35
N THR A 194 -2.39 28.03 -8.81
CA THR A 194 -3.35 28.92 -8.11
C THR A 194 -3.92 28.28 -6.84
N ASN A 195 -4.59 29.07 -6.00
CA ASN A 195 -5.36 28.59 -4.83
C ASN A 195 -4.58 27.68 -3.86
N GLN A 196 -3.40 28.12 -3.42
CA GLN A 196 -2.63 27.36 -2.44
C GLN A 196 -3.29 27.38 -1.05
N HIS A 197 -3.48 26.19 -0.47
CA HIS A 197 -4.03 25.92 0.85
C HIS A 197 -2.94 25.43 1.85
N GLU A 198 -3.32 25.01 3.05
CA GLU A 198 -2.35 24.62 4.08
C GLU A 198 -1.64 23.28 3.79
N GLY A 199 -2.24 22.41 2.98
CA GLY A 199 -1.62 21.26 2.33
C GLY A 199 -1.88 19.92 3.00
N TRP A 200 -0.80 19.19 3.28
CA TRP A 200 -0.87 17.88 3.94
C TRP A 200 -0.03 17.88 5.20
N MET A 201 -0.63 17.43 6.30
CA MET A 201 0.06 17.19 7.56
C MET A 201 -0.10 15.72 7.94
N ILE A 202 1.02 15.08 8.28
CA ILE A 202 1.18 13.68 8.63
C ILE A 202 1.86 13.58 9.99
N ASP A 203 1.38 12.68 10.81
CA ASP A 203 1.95 12.37 12.12
C ASP A 203 1.71 10.90 12.47
N ASN A 204 2.33 10.42 13.53
CA ASN A 204 2.14 9.07 14.07
C ASN A 204 2.28 7.96 13.00
N MET A 205 3.34 8.04 12.20
CA MET A 205 3.60 7.02 11.19
C MET A 205 4.05 5.73 11.88
N ILE A 206 3.45 4.61 11.51
CA ILE A 206 3.76 3.28 12.01
C ILE A 206 3.81 2.33 10.82
N TYR A 207 4.75 1.40 10.83
CA TYR A 207 4.62 0.20 10.03
C TYR A 207 4.83 -1.03 10.87
N ASP A 208 4.06 -2.06 10.56
CA ASP A 208 4.18 -3.38 11.17
C ASP A 208 4.01 -4.48 10.13
N ILE A 209 4.57 -5.65 10.41
CA ILE A 209 4.37 -6.87 9.61
C ILE A 209 3.57 -7.83 10.47
N THR A 210 2.29 -7.99 10.15
CA THR A 210 1.39 -8.90 10.86
C THR A 210 1.12 -10.15 10.04
N PHE A 211 1.02 -11.29 10.72
CA PHE A 211 0.60 -12.57 10.16
C PHE A 211 -0.91 -12.82 10.34
N ILE A 212 -1.56 -12.02 11.17
CA ILE A 212 -2.97 -12.18 11.55
C ILE A 212 -3.69 -10.89 11.20
N HIS A 213 -4.59 -10.96 10.22
CA HIS A 213 -5.55 -9.90 9.93
C HIS A 213 -6.93 -10.39 10.37
N THR A 214 -7.72 -9.54 11.01
CA THR A 214 -9.08 -9.89 11.49
C THR A 214 -9.90 -10.49 10.34
N ILE A 215 -10.32 -11.74 10.51
CA ILE A 215 -11.06 -12.52 9.51
C ILE A 215 -12.54 -12.49 9.91
N ASN A 216 -13.41 -11.98 9.03
CA ASN A 216 -14.73 -12.58 8.91
C ASN A 216 -14.57 -13.77 7.97
N GLU A 217 -14.67 -14.97 8.52
CA GLU A 217 -14.63 -16.22 7.77
C GLU A 217 -15.94 -16.34 6.97
N ASN A 218 -15.85 -16.12 5.67
CA ASN A 218 -16.77 -16.78 4.75
C ASN A 218 -16.00 -17.97 4.20
N GLU A 219 -16.33 -19.18 4.65
CA GLU A 219 -15.81 -20.40 4.04
C GLU A 219 -16.34 -20.49 2.60
N THR A 220 -15.53 -20.07 1.63
CA THR A 220 -15.82 -20.35 0.22
C THR A 220 -15.45 -21.81 -0.06
N SER A 221 -16.37 -22.55 -0.69
CA SER A 221 -16.13 -23.95 -1.10
C SER A 221 -15.07 -24.06 -2.18
N GLU A 222 -14.97 -23.04 -3.05
CA GLU A 222 -13.99 -22.97 -4.13
C GLU A 222 -12.68 -22.35 -3.67
N TYR A 223 -11.57 -22.83 -4.24
CA TYR A 223 -10.24 -22.37 -3.90
C TYR A 223 -9.86 -21.07 -4.63
N ILE A 224 -10.31 -20.90 -5.87
CA ILE A 224 -10.18 -19.65 -6.64
C ILE A 224 -11.58 -19.21 -7.03
N GLU A 225 -11.94 -18.01 -6.63
CA GLU A 225 -13.18 -17.33 -7.01
C GLU A 225 -12.83 -16.23 -8.02
N ILE A 226 -13.55 -16.20 -9.15
CA ILE A 226 -13.43 -15.16 -10.18
C ILE A 226 -14.78 -14.49 -10.35
N SER A 227 -14.83 -13.19 -10.13
CA SER A 227 -16.07 -12.42 -10.20
C SER A 227 -15.84 -10.96 -10.61
N PRO A 228 -16.83 -10.30 -11.24
CA PRO A 228 -18.01 -10.90 -11.87
C PRO A 228 -17.64 -11.68 -13.14
N ASN A 229 -18.55 -12.53 -13.60
CA ASN A 229 -18.45 -13.22 -14.88
C ASN A 229 -19.86 -13.43 -15.46
N PRO A 230 -20.29 -12.70 -16.51
CA PRO A 230 -19.49 -11.78 -17.34
C PRO A 230 -18.99 -10.53 -16.61
N ALA A 231 -17.86 -9.97 -17.09
CA ALA A 231 -17.22 -8.78 -16.54
C ALA A 231 -17.19 -7.63 -17.55
N SER A 232 -17.57 -6.44 -17.11
CA SER A 232 -17.62 -5.24 -17.95
C SER A 232 -16.55 -4.19 -17.66
N ASN A 233 -16.16 -4.06 -16.40
CA ASN A 233 -15.18 -3.06 -15.96
C ASN A 233 -13.94 -3.69 -15.32
N ARG A 234 -14.15 -4.66 -14.43
CA ARG A 234 -13.06 -5.34 -13.72
C ARG A 234 -13.39 -6.80 -13.47
N VAL A 235 -12.33 -7.58 -13.33
CA VAL A 235 -12.35 -8.96 -12.86
C VAL A 235 -11.58 -9.03 -11.56
N SER A 236 -12.20 -9.53 -10.51
CA SER A 236 -11.60 -9.82 -9.22
C SER A 236 -11.32 -11.31 -9.09
N ILE A 237 -10.13 -11.62 -8.58
CA ILE A 237 -9.64 -12.96 -8.32
C ILE A 237 -9.37 -13.04 -6.83
N LYS A 238 -10.06 -13.95 -6.15
CA LYS A 238 -9.84 -14.22 -4.73
C LYS A 238 -9.48 -15.68 -4.57
N THR A 239 -8.35 -15.92 -3.95
CA THR A 239 -8.02 -17.26 -3.50
C THR A 239 -8.48 -17.46 -2.06
N ARG A 240 -8.83 -18.70 -1.72
CA ARG A 240 -9.20 -19.06 -0.36
C ARG A 240 -8.04 -18.77 0.58
N LYS A 241 -8.34 -18.04 1.67
CA LYS A 241 -7.37 -17.77 2.74
C LYS A 241 -6.89 -19.10 3.33
N SER A 242 -5.59 -19.20 3.59
CA SER A 242 -4.96 -20.35 4.23
C SER A 242 -3.89 -19.85 5.20
N GLU A 243 -3.63 -20.61 6.25
CA GLU A 243 -2.49 -20.37 7.15
C GLU A 243 -1.16 -20.75 6.49
N GLU A 244 -1.19 -21.59 5.46
CA GLU A 244 -0.01 -21.97 4.69
C GLU A 244 0.35 -20.88 3.67
N PHE A 245 1.66 -20.69 3.43
CA PHE A 245 2.16 -19.78 2.40
C PHE A 245 1.51 -20.11 1.05
N HIS A 246 0.84 -19.12 0.48
CA HIS A 246 0.14 -19.26 -0.78
C HIS A 246 0.23 -17.95 -1.59
N ILE A 247 0.61 -18.09 -2.86
CA ILE A 247 0.72 -17.02 -3.85
C ILE A 247 0.11 -17.47 -5.19
N ILE A 248 -0.40 -16.51 -5.97
CA ILE A 248 -0.58 -16.70 -7.41
C ILE A 248 0.77 -16.44 -8.10
N GLU A 249 1.47 -17.50 -8.51
CA GLU A 249 2.78 -17.39 -9.18
C GLU A 249 2.64 -16.76 -10.57
N LYS A 250 1.59 -17.15 -11.30
CA LYS A 250 1.39 -16.75 -12.69
C LYS A 250 -0.08 -16.84 -13.08
N MET A 251 -0.56 -15.84 -13.80
CA MET A 251 -1.89 -15.79 -14.38
C MET A 251 -1.79 -15.41 -15.85
N GLN A 252 -2.48 -16.14 -16.72
CA GLN A 252 -2.47 -15.93 -18.17
C GLN A 252 -3.90 -15.78 -18.66
N LEU A 253 -4.16 -14.69 -19.39
CA LEU A 253 -5.40 -14.51 -20.14
C LEU A 253 -5.19 -15.05 -21.55
N ILE A 254 -6.00 -16.02 -21.95
CA ILE A 254 -5.87 -16.76 -23.20
C ILE A 254 -7.15 -16.57 -24.02
N ASP A 255 -7.02 -16.23 -25.31
CA ASP A 255 -8.15 -16.07 -26.21
C ASP A 255 -8.70 -17.41 -26.74
N LEU A 256 -9.72 -17.37 -27.61
CA LEU A 256 -10.29 -18.58 -28.23
C LEU A 256 -9.35 -19.27 -29.23
N ASN A 257 -8.33 -18.58 -29.73
CA ASN A 257 -7.32 -19.16 -30.62
C ASN A 257 -6.21 -19.87 -29.83
N GLY A 258 -6.18 -19.71 -28.50
CA GLY A 258 -5.15 -20.25 -27.63
C GLY A 258 -3.96 -19.30 -27.44
N ASP A 259 -4.05 -18.07 -27.94
CA ASP A 259 -3.01 -17.07 -27.80
C ASP A 259 -3.06 -16.42 -26.42
N ILE A 260 -1.88 -16.27 -25.79
CA ILE A 260 -1.75 -15.56 -24.52
C ILE A 260 -1.80 -14.06 -24.83
N VAL A 261 -2.92 -13.42 -24.48
CA VAL A 261 -3.12 -11.98 -24.71
C VAL A 261 -2.53 -11.14 -23.58
N TYR A 262 -2.41 -11.69 -22.37
CA TYR A 262 -1.75 -11.04 -21.25
C TYR A 262 -1.23 -12.03 -20.22
N GLU A 263 -0.17 -11.65 -19.52
CA GLU A 263 0.43 -12.44 -18.45
C GLU A 263 0.76 -11.57 -17.24
N TRP A 264 0.29 -12.02 -16.07
CA TRP A 264 0.70 -11.50 -14.77
C TRP A 264 1.55 -12.53 -14.04
N THR A 265 2.54 -12.07 -13.30
CA THR A 265 3.40 -12.91 -12.46
C THR A 265 3.41 -12.37 -11.03
N ASN A 266 3.60 -13.27 -10.06
CA ASN A 266 3.64 -12.96 -8.63
C ASN A 266 2.49 -12.02 -8.23
N CYS A 267 1.26 -12.52 -8.26
CA CYS A 267 0.08 -11.76 -7.87
C CYS A 267 -0.32 -12.07 -6.42
N PRO A 268 -0.87 -11.08 -5.67
CA PRO A 268 -1.45 -11.33 -4.37
C PRO A 268 -2.60 -12.33 -4.46
N THR A 269 -2.91 -12.95 -3.33
CA THR A 269 -4.04 -13.88 -3.17
C THR A 269 -5.42 -13.23 -3.33
N ASN A 270 -5.49 -11.90 -3.25
CA ASN A 270 -6.64 -11.07 -3.62
C ASN A 270 -6.16 -10.06 -4.67
N PHE A 271 -6.55 -10.27 -5.93
CA PHE A 271 -6.07 -9.51 -7.08
C PHE A 271 -7.23 -9.03 -7.93
N TYR A 272 -7.02 -8.01 -8.76
CA TYR A 272 -7.96 -7.65 -9.80
C TYR A 272 -7.25 -7.12 -11.04
N PHE A 273 -7.94 -7.11 -12.17
CA PHE A 273 -7.50 -6.37 -13.35
C PHE A 273 -8.69 -5.69 -14.02
N GLU A 274 -8.43 -4.61 -14.72
CA GLU A 274 -9.42 -3.89 -15.51
C GLU A 274 -9.59 -4.53 -16.90
N THR A 275 -10.81 -4.54 -17.41
CA THR A 275 -11.15 -5.14 -18.72
C THR A 275 -10.98 -4.17 -19.89
N ASN A 276 -10.68 -2.89 -19.62
CA ASN A 276 -10.64 -1.81 -20.59
C ASN A 276 -9.72 -2.11 -21.80
N ASN A 277 -8.60 -2.79 -21.55
CA ASN A 277 -7.58 -3.12 -22.54
C ASN A 277 -7.83 -4.41 -23.34
N PHE A 278 -8.95 -5.09 -23.09
CA PHE A 278 -9.30 -6.35 -23.77
C PHE A 278 -10.59 -6.17 -24.57
N GLU A 279 -10.71 -6.86 -25.69
CA GLU A 279 -11.94 -6.84 -26.50
C GLU A 279 -13.06 -7.63 -25.83
N SER A 280 -14.31 -7.35 -26.22
CA SER A 280 -15.43 -8.17 -25.75
C SER A 280 -15.34 -9.56 -26.35
N GLY A 281 -15.49 -10.60 -25.53
CA GLY A 281 -15.34 -11.97 -25.97
C GLY A 281 -15.21 -12.99 -24.85
N VAL A 282 -15.00 -14.24 -25.26
CA VAL A 282 -14.74 -15.36 -24.35
C VAL A 282 -13.23 -15.57 -24.25
N TYR A 283 -12.75 -15.68 -23.02
CA TYR A 283 -11.36 -15.94 -22.66
C TYR A 283 -11.27 -17.13 -21.71
N PHE A 284 -10.06 -17.66 -21.58
CA PHE A 284 -9.69 -18.60 -20.52
C PHE A 284 -8.62 -17.95 -19.63
N LEU A 285 -8.93 -17.84 -18.35
CA LEU A 285 -8.01 -17.36 -17.34
C LEU A 285 -7.33 -18.58 -16.69
N LYS A 286 -6.06 -18.80 -17.03
CA LYS A 286 -5.23 -19.85 -16.44
C LYS A 286 -4.48 -19.28 -15.24
N ILE A 287 -4.74 -19.81 -14.05
CA ILE A 287 -4.17 -19.35 -12.78
C ILE A 287 -3.31 -20.47 -12.20
N LYS A 288 -2.01 -20.21 -12.05
CA LYS A 288 -1.04 -21.10 -11.39
C LYS A 288 -0.68 -20.52 -10.03
N THR A 289 -1.04 -21.25 -8.98
CA THR A 289 -0.58 -21.00 -7.62
C THR A 289 0.55 -21.98 -7.27
N ASN A 290 1.19 -21.78 -6.12
CA ASN A 290 2.15 -22.75 -5.58
C ASN A 290 1.50 -24.08 -5.14
N LEU A 291 0.16 -24.15 -5.06
CA LEU A 291 -0.57 -25.37 -4.66
C LEU A 291 -1.20 -26.11 -5.85
N LYS A 292 -1.77 -25.39 -6.83
CA LYS A 292 -2.37 -26.00 -8.03
C LYS A 292 -2.49 -25.03 -9.19
N THR A 293 -2.88 -25.55 -10.35
CA THR A 293 -3.24 -24.76 -11.53
C THR A 293 -4.70 -25.00 -11.88
N GLU A 294 -5.44 -23.92 -12.11
CA GLU A 294 -6.83 -23.97 -12.58
C GLU A 294 -7.00 -23.14 -13.86
N ILE A 295 -8.00 -23.48 -14.66
CA ILE A 295 -8.38 -22.73 -15.86
C ILE A 295 -9.86 -22.44 -15.75
N HIS A 296 -10.21 -21.16 -15.87
CA HIS A 296 -11.58 -20.68 -15.73
C HIS A 296 -12.02 -19.97 -17.00
N LYS A 297 -13.25 -20.24 -17.45
CA LYS A 297 -13.85 -19.46 -18.53
C LYS A 297 -14.20 -18.07 -18.02
N LEU A 298 -13.79 -17.03 -18.73
CA LEU A 298 -14.10 -15.64 -18.44
C LEU A 298 -14.79 -15.01 -19.66
N ILE A 299 -15.83 -14.24 -19.42
CA ILE A 299 -16.54 -13.49 -20.46
C ILE A 299 -16.33 -12.00 -20.19
N ILE A 300 -15.77 -11.27 -21.15
CA ILE A 300 -15.62 -9.81 -21.10
C ILE A 300 -16.70 -9.19 -22.01
N GLU A 301 -17.53 -8.31 -21.46
CA GLU A 301 -18.63 -7.65 -22.16
C GLU A 301 -18.64 -6.15 -21.82
N LYS A 302 -18.30 -5.29 -22.79
CA LYS A 302 -18.32 -3.83 -22.62
C LYS A 302 -19.70 -3.23 -22.86
#